data_AF-A0A6L6UGD7-F1
#
_entry.id   AF-A0A6L6UGD7-F1
#
_cell.length_a   1.000
_cell.length_b   1.000
_cell.length_c   1.000
_cell.angle_alpha   90.00
_cell.angle_beta   90.00
_cell.angle_gamma   90.00
#
_symmetry.space_group_name_H-M   'P 1'
#
loop_
_entity.id
_entity.type
_entity.pdbx_description
1 polymer ?
#
loop_
_entity_poly.entity_id
_entity_poly.type
_entity_poly.pdbx_seq_one_letter_code
_entity_poly.pdbx_strand_id
1 'polypeptide(L)'
;MNAALLMSNFDLEYFFFKLPIYTKVDVTEDNWDDFLTLLNLGRGNTRDITIEGYNPFRKTNTTYSTWGCINESIDYYTKYGGVDKIQIKCKRFEDIINFFIYYDVRNQKVMKVGQFPSIADFHIFELKKYRKILSEEKLKEFSKGIGLAANGVGIGSFVYLRRIFENQIWESFEKNKTEIGIPENDFQIKRMDDKIAILSAHLPPFLVKNKSLYSIISLGIHELSEKDCLDYFDAIRLGIEIILDQKLEELKKVEKEKLGEIKIAELHRKISKPKK
;
A
#
# COMPACT_ATOMS: atom_id res chain seq x y z
N MET A 1 13.04 -15.48 -11.45
CA MET A 1 13.94 -14.32 -11.32
C MET A 1 13.88 -13.88 -9.87
N ASN A 2 14.96 -14.12 -9.13
CA ASN A 2 15.02 -13.93 -7.67
C ASN A 2 14.92 -12.44 -7.31
N ALA A 3 14.04 -12.11 -6.35
CA ALA A 3 13.96 -10.78 -5.72
C ALA A 3 15.24 -10.38 -4.95
N ALA A 4 16.18 -11.31 -4.76
CA ALA A 4 17.47 -11.09 -4.10
C ALA A 4 18.52 -10.37 -4.98
N LEU A 5 18.21 -10.01 -6.23
CA LEU A 5 19.19 -9.47 -7.19
C LEU A 5 18.92 -8.02 -7.63
N LEU A 6 18.17 -7.25 -6.84
CA LEU A 6 17.89 -5.82 -7.11
C LEU A 6 18.01 -4.89 -5.88
N MET A 7 18.60 -5.34 -4.76
CA MET A 7 18.80 -4.51 -3.55
C MET A 7 20.25 -4.03 -3.38
N SER A 8 20.94 -3.69 -4.47
CA SER A 8 22.31 -3.15 -4.42
C SER A 8 22.39 -1.63 -4.32
N ASN A 9 21.26 -0.91 -4.22
CA ASN A 9 21.27 0.54 -4.10
C ASN A 9 20.38 0.92 -2.91
N PHE A 10 20.88 1.81 -2.05
CA PHE A 10 20.14 2.35 -0.91
C PHE A 10 19.06 3.29 -1.46
N ASP A 11 17.98 2.73 -2.01
CA ASP A 11 16.87 3.49 -2.59
C ASP A 11 16.23 4.36 -1.49
N LEU A 12 16.41 5.68 -1.62
CA LEU A 12 15.91 6.67 -0.66
C LEU A 12 14.39 6.61 -0.54
N GLU A 13 13.66 6.38 -1.64
CA GLU A 13 12.20 6.30 -1.61
C GLU A 13 11.75 5.07 -0.82
N TYR A 14 12.42 3.94 -1.05
CA TYR A 14 12.20 2.74 -0.26
C TYR A 14 12.54 2.97 1.21
N PHE A 15 13.72 3.52 1.52
CA PHE A 15 14.15 3.77 2.90
C PHE A 15 13.18 4.69 3.65
N PHE A 16 12.75 5.80 3.05
CA PHE A 16 11.85 6.74 3.70
C PHE A 16 10.42 6.23 3.80
N PHE A 17 9.84 5.75 2.70
CA PHE A 17 8.40 5.54 2.62
C PHE A 17 7.96 4.08 2.79
N LYS A 18 8.86 3.10 2.61
CA LYS A 18 8.48 1.67 2.56
C LYS A 18 9.17 0.81 3.62
N LEU A 19 10.44 1.08 3.95
CA LEU A 19 11.23 0.29 4.90
C LEU A 19 10.58 0.32 6.30
N PRO A 20 10.25 -0.82 6.92
CA PRO A 20 9.74 -0.87 8.29
C PRO A 20 10.69 -0.23 9.31
N ILE A 21 10.15 0.23 10.44
CA ILE A 21 11.00 0.54 11.60
C ILE A 21 11.65 -0.74 12.14
N TYR A 22 12.83 -0.62 12.73
CA TYR A 22 13.67 -1.69 13.28
C TYR A 22 14.17 -2.74 12.28
N THR A 23 13.90 -2.58 10.98
CA THR A 23 14.54 -3.40 9.94
C THR A 23 15.97 -2.93 9.73
N LYS A 24 16.92 -3.87 9.87
CA LYS A 24 18.35 -3.61 9.74
C LYS A 24 18.74 -3.67 8.26
N VAL A 25 19.47 -2.65 7.81
CA VAL A 25 20.09 -2.56 6.49
C VAL A 25 21.60 -2.59 6.69
N ASP A 26 22.29 -3.48 5.97
CA ASP A 26 23.74 -3.55 6.01
C ASP A 26 24.36 -2.36 5.28
N VAL A 27 25.38 -1.76 5.89
CA VAL A 27 26.18 -0.68 5.31
C VAL A 27 27.51 -1.30 4.87
N THR A 28 27.71 -1.42 3.57
CA THR A 28 28.88 -2.03 2.93
C THR A 28 29.66 -0.98 2.14
N GLU A 29 30.82 -1.35 1.63
CA GLU A 29 31.58 -0.47 0.73
C GLU A 29 30.77 -0.10 -0.53
N ASP A 30 29.95 -1.02 -1.04
CA ASP A 30 29.14 -0.82 -2.26
C ASP A 30 28.02 0.22 -2.08
N ASN A 31 27.47 0.38 -0.87
CA ASN A 31 26.35 1.29 -0.60
C ASN A 31 26.71 2.45 0.33
N TRP A 32 28.00 2.64 0.60
CA TRP A 32 28.51 3.66 1.51
C TRP A 32 28.14 5.08 1.06
N ASP A 33 28.28 5.38 -0.24
CA ASP A 33 27.95 6.68 -0.80
C ASP A 33 26.46 7.01 -0.69
N ASP A 34 25.60 6.00 -0.85
CA ASP A 34 24.16 6.19 -0.66
C ASP A 34 23.82 6.42 0.83
N PHE A 35 24.51 5.72 1.74
CA PHE A 35 24.38 5.95 3.18
C PHE A 35 24.84 7.37 3.56
N LEU A 36 25.96 7.86 3.01
CA LEU A 36 26.40 9.24 3.17
C LEU A 36 25.38 10.23 2.58
N THR A 37 24.78 9.89 1.45
CA THR A 37 23.71 10.70 0.83
C THR A 37 22.53 10.82 1.78
N LEU A 38 22.06 9.72 2.37
CA LEU A 38 21.01 9.70 3.38
C LEU A 38 21.32 10.65 4.56
N LEU A 39 22.55 10.62 5.08
CA LEU A 39 22.98 11.47 6.20
C LEU A 39 23.07 12.96 5.81
N ASN A 40 23.49 13.25 4.59
CA ASN A 40 23.56 14.61 4.05
C ASN A 40 22.18 15.23 3.84
N LEU A 41 21.16 14.43 3.49
CA LEU A 41 19.79 14.92 3.35
C LEU A 41 19.27 15.54 4.66
N GLY A 42 19.54 14.89 5.80
CA GLY A 42 19.15 15.37 7.13
C GLY A 42 19.90 16.62 7.60
N ARG A 43 20.99 16.98 6.93
CA ARG A 43 21.83 18.15 7.24
C ARG A 43 21.57 19.33 6.30
N GLY A 44 20.75 19.16 5.27
CA GLY A 44 20.45 20.22 4.30
C GLY A 44 21.61 20.51 3.33
N ASN A 45 22.59 19.61 3.24
CA ASN A 45 23.79 19.77 2.42
C ASN A 45 23.56 19.44 0.93
N THR A 46 22.43 18.81 0.59
CA THR A 46 22.15 18.27 -0.76
C THR A 46 20.90 18.89 -1.38
N ARG A 47 20.92 20.21 -1.62
CA ARG A 47 19.74 21.00 -2.07
C ARG A 47 19.11 20.54 -3.39
N ASP A 48 19.86 19.84 -4.23
CA ASP A 48 19.39 19.39 -5.54
C ASP A 48 18.74 18.00 -5.52
N ILE A 49 18.85 17.25 -4.41
CA ILE A 49 18.26 15.91 -4.33
C ILE A 49 16.75 16.05 -4.11
N THR A 50 16.01 15.41 -5.01
CA THR A 50 14.57 15.27 -4.96
C THR A 50 14.16 13.85 -4.74
N ILE A 51 13.17 13.65 -3.88
CA ILE A 51 12.60 12.34 -3.60
C ILE A 51 11.12 12.41 -3.96
N GLU A 52 10.66 11.52 -4.84
CA GLU A 52 9.24 11.43 -5.15
C GLU A 52 8.52 10.65 -4.05
N GLY A 53 7.37 11.15 -3.63
CA GLY A 53 6.65 10.53 -2.53
C GLY A 53 5.25 11.07 -2.35
N TYR A 54 4.48 10.35 -1.55
CA TYR A 54 3.14 10.75 -1.24
C TYR A 54 3.11 11.60 0.05
N ASN A 55 2.39 12.72 0.05
CA ASN A 55 2.21 13.58 1.23
C ASN A 55 0.93 13.24 2.00
N PRO A 56 1.03 12.57 3.17
CA PRO A 56 -0.14 12.15 3.94
C PRO A 56 -0.91 13.31 4.58
N PHE A 57 -0.25 14.44 4.87
CA PHE A 57 -0.92 15.64 5.39
C PHE A 57 -1.81 16.30 4.32
N ARG A 58 -1.35 16.31 3.06
CA ARG A 58 -1.98 17.04 1.95
C ARG A 58 -2.73 16.19 0.95
N LYS A 59 -2.66 14.87 1.05
CA LYS A 59 -3.49 13.99 0.23
C LYS A 59 -3.16 14.06 -1.25
N THR A 60 -1.87 14.15 -1.58
CA THR A 60 -1.39 14.22 -2.96
C THR A 60 0.06 13.74 -3.10
N ASN A 61 0.41 13.25 -4.30
CA ASN A 61 1.80 12.99 -4.66
C ASN A 61 2.56 14.30 -4.79
N THR A 62 3.81 14.30 -4.36
CA THR A 62 4.66 15.47 -4.34
C THR A 62 6.13 15.07 -4.40
N THR A 63 6.96 16.06 -4.67
CA THR A 63 8.40 15.96 -4.49
C THR A 63 8.79 16.50 -3.11
N TYR A 64 9.73 15.81 -2.47
CA TYR A 64 10.41 16.24 -1.26
C TYR A 64 11.82 16.73 -1.58
N SER A 65 12.28 17.72 -0.83
CA SER A 65 13.66 18.17 -0.81
C SER A 65 14.28 17.99 0.57
N THR A 66 15.59 18.11 0.62
CA THR A 66 16.34 18.15 1.86
C THR A 66 15.83 19.19 2.82
N TRP A 67 15.81 18.84 4.10
CA TRP A 67 15.57 19.76 5.19
C TRP A 67 16.43 19.34 6.36
N GLY A 68 17.22 20.26 6.89
CA GLY A 68 18.16 19.90 7.94
C GLY A 68 18.40 21.03 8.91
N CYS A 69 18.43 20.66 10.19
CA CYS A 69 18.89 21.48 11.30
C CYS A 69 19.82 20.66 12.22
N ILE A 70 20.38 19.55 11.71
CA ILE A 70 21.39 18.76 12.41
C ILE A 70 22.74 19.47 12.29
N ASN A 71 23.33 19.80 13.44
CA ASN A 71 24.67 20.41 13.51
C ASN A 71 25.79 19.38 13.72
N GLU A 72 25.45 18.11 13.96
CA GLU A 72 26.42 17.04 14.18
C GLU A 72 27.14 16.66 12.88
N SER A 73 28.47 16.53 12.94
CA SER A 73 29.28 16.13 11.78
C SER A 73 28.96 14.71 11.33
N ILE A 74 28.88 14.51 10.01
CA ILE A 74 28.75 13.18 9.40
C ILE A 74 29.92 12.30 9.83
N ASP A 75 31.14 12.85 9.88
CA ASP A 75 32.34 12.10 10.27
C ASP A 75 32.26 11.59 11.71
N TYR A 76 31.63 12.37 12.60
CA TYR A 76 31.41 11.95 13.98
C TYR A 76 30.37 10.81 14.02
N TYR A 77 29.25 10.99 13.34
CA TYR A 77 28.16 10.00 13.33
C TYR A 77 28.60 8.67 12.69
N THR A 78 29.32 8.70 11.57
CA THR A 78 29.81 7.47 10.92
C THR A 78 30.89 6.76 11.73
N LYS A 79 31.64 7.51 12.56
CA LYS A 79 32.67 6.94 13.44
C LYS A 79 32.13 6.34 14.73
N TYR A 80 31.14 6.98 15.37
CA TYR A 80 30.66 6.58 16.69
C TYR A 80 29.24 5.98 16.69
N GLY A 81 28.45 6.22 15.65
CA GLY A 81 27.08 5.75 15.51
C GLY A 81 26.13 6.43 16.49
N GLY A 82 24.99 5.77 16.73
CA GLY A 82 23.93 6.28 17.60
C GLY A 82 22.69 6.69 16.82
N VAL A 83 21.86 7.53 17.44
CA VAL A 83 20.57 7.96 16.88
C VAL A 83 20.71 9.33 16.24
N ASP A 84 20.22 9.49 15.01
CA ASP A 84 20.15 10.77 14.29
C ASP A 84 18.73 11.03 13.76
N LYS A 85 18.40 12.29 13.50
CA LYS A 85 17.08 12.73 13.04
C LYS A 85 17.15 13.30 11.63
N ILE A 86 16.63 12.57 10.65
CA ILE A 86 16.54 13.04 9.26
C ILE A 86 15.18 13.69 9.03
N GLN A 87 15.18 14.83 8.33
CA GLN A 87 13.96 15.51 7.91
C GLN A 87 13.95 15.72 6.39
N ILE A 88 12.76 15.64 5.81
CA ILE A 88 12.52 16.03 4.42
C ILE A 88 11.35 17.00 4.38
N LYS A 89 11.43 17.99 3.50
CA LYS A 89 10.40 19.03 3.34
C LYS A 89 9.70 18.87 2.01
N CYS A 90 8.37 18.87 2.04
CA CYS A 90 7.54 18.90 0.85
C CYS A 90 7.79 20.22 0.08
N LYS A 91 8.22 20.14 -1.18
CA LYS A 91 8.48 21.33 -2.01
C LYS A 91 7.24 22.19 -2.24
N ARG A 92 6.06 21.56 -2.30
CA ARG A 92 4.81 22.23 -2.69
C ARG A 92 4.07 22.90 -1.52
N PHE A 93 4.13 22.30 -0.33
CA PHE A 93 3.29 22.68 0.81
C PHE A 93 4.09 22.94 2.09
N GLU A 94 5.40 22.79 2.03
CA GLU A 94 6.32 23.03 3.15
C GLU A 94 6.16 22.11 4.36
N ASP A 95 5.29 21.09 4.30
CA ASP A 95 5.15 20.11 5.36
C ASP A 95 6.46 19.32 5.56
N ILE A 96 6.81 19.06 6.82
CA ILE A 96 8.05 18.36 7.19
C ILE A 96 7.72 16.95 7.67
N ILE A 97 8.43 15.98 7.12
CA ILE A 97 8.40 14.60 7.56
C ILE A 97 9.66 14.32 8.37
N ASN A 98 9.50 13.59 9.47
CA ASN A 98 10.57 13.29 10.42
C ASN A 98 10.86 11.79 10.39
N PHE A 99 12.13 11.44 10.33
CA PHE A 99 12.65 10.08 10.47
C PHE A 99 13.72 10.07 11.54
N PHE A 100 13.76 9.00 12.32
CA PHE A 100 14.80 8.76 13.31
C PHE A 100 15.52 7.49 12.90
N ILE A 101 16.84 7.58 12.76
CA ILE A 101 17.69 6.46 12.35
C ILE A 101 18.66 6.11 13.46
N TYR A 102 19.04 4.84 13.54
CA TYR A 102 20.09 4.35 14.41
C TYR A 102 21.14 3.64 13.57
N TYR A 103 22.40 4.02 13.76
CA TYR A 103 23.55 3.37 13.12
C TYR A 103 24.40 2.66 14.18
N ASP A 104 24.56 1.34 13.99
CA ASP A 104 25.45 0.49 14.76
C ASP A 104 26.77 0.34 14.00
N VAL A 105 27.80 1.08 14.44
CA VAL A 105 29.14 1.04 13.84
C VAL A 105 29.77 -0.34 13.95
N ARG A 106 29.52 -1.07 15.05
CA ARG A 106 30.18 -2.36 15.30
C ARG A 106 29.72 -3.43 14.33
N ASN A 107 28.44 -3.41 14.00
CA ASN A 107 27.83 -4.36 13.08
C ASN A 107 27.65 -3.80 11.66
N GLN A 108 28.02 -2.53 11.44
CA GLN A 108 27.80 -1.78 10.20
C GLN A 108 26.34 -1.88 9.71
N LYS A 109 25.39 -1.62 10.60
CA LYS A 109 23.96 -1.73 10.29
C LYS A 109 23.24 -0.45 10.64
N VAL A 110 22.34 -0.01 9.78
CA VAL A 110 21.45 1.12 10.02
C VAL A 110 20.00 0.66 10.01
N MET A 111 19.18 1.28 10.86
CA MET A 111 17.73 1.03 10.90
C MET A 111 16.98 2.31 11.24
N LYS A 112 15.71 2.41 10.80
CA LYS A 112 14.81 3.44 11.32
C LYS A 112 14.34 3.03 12.71
N VAL A 113 14.45 3.91 13.70
CA VAL A 113 13.92 3.71 15.06
C VAL A 113 12.62 4.49 15.31
N GLY A 114 12.22 5.32 14.35
CA GLY A 114 10.94 6.02 14.39
C GLY A 114 10.69 6.86 13.14
N GLN A 115 9.44 7.24 12.92
CA GLN A 115 9.07 8.23 11.91
C GLN A 115 7.73 8.89 12.24
N PHE A 116 7.56 10.13 11.81
CA PHE A 116 6.27 10.81 11.79
C PHE A 116 6.12 11.57 10.47
N PRO A 117 5.09 11.25 9.66
CA PRO A 117 3.99 10.32 9.93
C PRO A 117 4.38 8.84 9.72
N SER A 118 3.49 7.91 10.11
CA SER A 118 3.76 6.47 10.05
C SER A 118 3.71 5.94 8.61
N ILE A 119 4.33 4.78 8.34
CA ILE A 119 4.26 4.09 7.02
C ILE A 119 2.79 3.84 6.63
N ALA A 120 1.96 3.49 7.61
CA ALA A 120 0.53 3.32 7.39
C ALA A 120 -0.15 4.62 6.91
N ASP A 121 0.26 5.80 7.38
CA ASP A 121 -0.31 7.07 6.92
C ASP A 121 -0.03 7.36 5.45
N PHE A 122 1.14 6.94 4.94
CA PHE A 122 1.45 7.02 3.52
C PHE A 122 0.52 6.11 2.71
N HIS A 123 0.26 4.89 3.17
CA HIS A 123 -0.60 3.93 2.46
C HIS A 123 -2.12 4.15 2.65
N ILE A 124 -2.58 4.67 3.78
CA ILE A 124 -4.01 4.92 4.07
C ILE A 124 -4.65 5.79 2.98
N PHE A 125 -3.89 6.70 2.39
CA PHE A 125 -4.42 7.52 1.31
C PHE A 125 -4.59 6.78 0.00
N GLU A 126 -3.64 5.94 -0.39
CA GLU A 126 -3.75 5.09 -1.58
C GLU A 126 -5.05 4.28 -1.50
N LEU A 127 -5.43 3.84 -0.30
CA LEU A 127 -6.66 3.10 -0.05
C LEU A 127 -7.94 3.95 -0.12
N LYS A 128 -7.87 5.29 -0.07
CA LYS A 128 -9.08 6.14 -0.10
C LYS A 128 -9.85 6.02 -1.41
N LYS A 129 -9.18 5.68 -2.51
CA LYS A 129 -9.85 5.43 -3.80
C LYS A 129 -10.88 4.30 -3.70
N TYR A 130 -10.70 3.37 -2.76
CA TYR A 130 -11.60 2.24 -2.55
C TYR A 130 -12.78 2.52 -1.60
N ARG A 131 -12.93 3.75 -1.06
CA ARG A 131 -14.07 4.12 -0.19
C ARG A 131 -15.45 3.92 -0.80
N LYS A 132 -15.55 3.93 -2.13
CA LYS A 132 -16.81 3.67 -2.83
C LYS A 132 -17.17 2.18 -2.90
N ILE A 133 -16.20 1.29 -2.74
CA ILE A 133 -16.36 -0.17 -2.97
C ILE A 133 -16.01 -1.04 -1.76
N LEU A 134 -15.46 -0.44 -0.70
CA LEU A 134 -15.15 -1.07 0.58
C LEU A 134 -15.81 -0.27 1.71
N SER A 135 -16.31 -0.97 2.73
CA SER A 135 -16.78 -0.32 3.96
C SER A 135 -15.63 0.34 4.72
N GLU A 136 -15.95 1.26 5.63
CA GLU A 136 -14.95 1.93 6.47
C GLU A 136 -14.17 0.92 7.33
N GLU A 137 -14.85 -0.10 7.84
CA GLU A 137 -14.23 -1.20 8.57
C GLU A 137 -13.22 -1.95 7.70
N LYS A 138 -13.59 -2.33 6.48
CA LYS A 138 -12.69 -3.06 5.57
C LYS A 138 -11.50 -2.20 5.14
N LEU A 139 -11.67 -0.89 5.01
CA LEU A 139 -10.54 0.02 4.78
C LEU A 139 -9.58 0.07 5.97
N LYS A 140 -10.11 0.10 7.20
CA LYS A 140 -9.29 0.03 8.41
C LYS A 140 -8.55 -1.30 8.51
N GLU A 141 -9.22 -2.41 8.20
CA GLU A 141 -8.61 -3.74 8.13
C GLU A 141 -7.48 -3.80 7.10
N PHE A 142 -7.71 -3.28 5.88
CA PHE A 142 -6.68 -3.28 4.85
C PHE A 142 -5.48 -2.41 5.26
N SER A 143 -5.74 -1.21 5.78
CA SER A 143 -4.70 -0.34 6.35
C SER A 143 -3.94 -1.01 7.51
N LYS A 144 -4.62 -1.74 8.38
CA LYS A 144 -4.01 -2.45 9.50
C LYS A 144 -3.11 -3.58 9.01
N GLY A 145 -3.51 -4.32 7.98
CA GLY A 145 -2.68 -5.33 7.32
C GLY A 145 -1.37 -4.73 6.79
N ILE A 146 -1.47 -3.60 6.07
CA ILE A 146 -0.29 -2.87 5.58
C ILE A 146 0.58 -2.38 6.75
N GLY A 147 -0.03 -1.82 7.79
CA GLY A 147 0.70 -1.38 8.97
C GLY A 147 1.44 -2.52 9.68
N LEU A 148 0.83 -3.71 9.75
CA LEU A 148 1.46 -4.89 10.36
C LEU A 148 2.67 -5.38 9.57
N ALA A 149 2.53 -5.51 8.24
CA ALA A 149 3.66 -5.85 7.39
C ALA A 149 4.79 -4.81 7.50
N ALA A 150 4.42 -3.52 7.53
CA ALA A 150 5.34 -2.40 7.74
C ALA A 150 5.97 -2.34 9.15
N ASN A 151 5.59 -3.22 10.07
CA ASN A 151 6.22 -3.39 11.38
C ASN A 151 6.79 -4.81 11.56
N GLY A 152 6.98 -5.56 10.47
CA GLY A 152 7.58 -6.90 10.51
C GLY A 152 6.65 -7.99 11.04
N VAL A 153 5.33 -7.77 11.01
CA VAL A 153 4.31 -8.77 11.39
C VAL A 153 3.63 -9.28 10.12
N GLY A 154 4.22 -10.31 9.52
CA GLY A 154 3.79 -10.95 8.28
C GLY A 154 2.51 -11.77 8.43
N ILE A 155 2.45 -12.76 9.33
CA ILE A 155 1.27 -13.62 9.50
C ILE A 155 0.04 -12.79 9.86
N GLY A 156 0.22 -11.84 10.79
CA GLY A 156 -0.85 -10.91 11.16
C GLY A 156 -1.34 -10.07 9.98
N SER A 157 -0.46 -9.64 9.08
CA SER A 157 -0.86 -8.91 7.87
C SER A 157 -1.71 -9.77 6.92
N PHE A 158 -1.38 -11.06 6.78
CA PHE A 158 -2.12 -12.01 5.94
C PHE A 158 -3.54 -12.26 6.44
N VAL A 159 -3.75 -12.27 7.76
CA VAL A 159 -5.10 -12.35 8.35
C VAL A 159 -5.99 -11.23 7.84
N TYR A 160 -5.48 -9.99 7.76
CA TYR A 160 -6.25 -8.87 7.22
C TYR A 160 -6.45 -8.98 5.72
N LEU A 161 -5.42 -9.34 4.94
CA LEU A 161 -5.55 -9.54 3.49
C LEU A 161 -6.61 -10.62 3.15
N ARG A 162 -6.65 -11.71 3.92
CA ARG A 162 -7.69 -12.74 3.81
C ARG A 162 -9.10 -12.17 3.99
N ARG A 163 -9.31 -11.36 5.03
CA ARG A 163 -10.62 -10.73 5.30
C ARG A 163 -11.06 -9.81 4.17
N ILE A 164 -10.13 -9.09 3.53
CA ILE A 164 -10.44 -8.24 2.38
C ILE A 164 -10.83 -9.07 1.16
N PHE A 165 -10.11 -10.16 0.90
CA PHE A 165 -10.41 -11.09 -0.19
C PHE A 165 -11.77 -11.76 0.00
N GLU A 166 -12.01 -12.37 1.17
CA GLU A 166 -13.27 -13.05 1.49
C GLU A 166 -14.47 -12.09 1.44
N ASN A 167 -14.28 -10.83 1.83
CA ASN A 167 -15.31 -9.81 1.69
C ASN A 167 -15.73 -9.60 0.22
N GLN A 168 -14.83 -9.71 -0.75
CA GLN A 168 -15.21 -9.56 -2.16
C GLN A 168 -16.15 -10.68 -2.62
N ILE A 169 -15.91 -11.90 -2.13
CA ILE A 169 -16.72 -13.08 -2.44
C ILE A 169 -18.10 -12.93 -1.81
N TRP A 170 -18.16 -12.60 -0.52
CA TRP A 170 -19.41 -12.43 0.21
C TRP A 170 -20.26 -11.28 -0.32
N GLU A 171 -19.64 -10.13 -0.60
CA GLU A 171 -20.37 -8.99 -1.16
C GLU A 171 -20.92 -9.29 -2.56
N SER A 172 -20.17 -10.04 -3.38
CA SER A 172 -20.65 -10.49 -4.69
C SER A 172 -21.78 -11.50 -4.56
N PHE A 173 -21.74 -12.40 -3.60
CA PHE A 173 -22.84 -13.34 -3.34
C PHE A 173 -24.11 -12.60 -2.91
N GLU A 174 -24.02 -11.72 -1.92
CA GLU A 174 -25.17 -10.99 -1.41
C GLU A 174 -25.83 -10.10 -2.47
N LYS A 175 -25.03 -9.48 -3.35
CA LYS A 175 -25.56 -8.66 -4.46
C LYS A 175 -26.31 -9.46 -5.52
N ASN A 176 -25.98 -10.74 -5.71
CA ASN A 176 -26.50 -11.57 -6.81
C ASN A 176 -27.28 -12.79 -6.30
N LYS A 177 -27.66 -12.81 -5.02
CA LYS A 177 -28.32 -13.94 -4.33
C LYS A 177 -29.58 -14.44 -5.05
N THR A 178 -30.37 -13.52 -5.60
CA THR A 178 -31.58 -13.83 -6.37
C THR A 178 -31.31 -14.51 -7.71
N GLU A 179 -30.21 -14.14 -8.37
CA GLU A 179 -29.82 -14.72 -9.66
C GLU A 179 -29.16 -16.09 -9.47
N ILE A 180 -28.34 -16.22 -8.42
CA ILE A 180 -27.62 -17.45 -8.10
C ILE A 180 -28.58 -18.55 -7.62
N GLY A 181 -29.62 -18.21 -6.85
CA GLY A 181 -30.64 -19.16 -6.39
C GLY A 181 -30.14 -20.21 -5.37
N ILE A 182 -28.97 -20.02 -4.77
CA ILE A 182 -28.40 -20.93 -3.77
C ILE A 182 -28.67 -20.38 -2.35
N PRO A 183 -29.15 -21.20 -1.40
CA PRO A 183 -29.28 -20.78 0.00
C PRO A 183 -27.95 -20.36 0.61
N GLU A 184 -27.96 -19.34 1.47
CA GLU A 184 -26.76 -18.79 2.08
C GLU A 184 -25.96 -19.83 2.88
N ASN A 185 -26.64 -20.68 3.65
CA ASN A 185 -26.02 -21.76 4.42
C ASN A 185 -25.28 -22.74 3.51
N ASP A 186 -25.85 -23.08 2.35
CA ASP A 186 -25.26 -23.99 1.38
C ASP A 186 -24.06 -23.34 0.68
N PHE A 187 -24.11 -22.03 0.47
CA PHE A 187 -22.98 -21.28 -0.07
C PHE A 187 -21.84 -21.20 0.96
N GLN A 188 -22.16 -20.96 2.24
CA GLN A 188 -21.17 -20.76 3.31
C GLN A 188 -20.22 -21.94 3.49
N ILE A 189 -20.75 -23.16 3.43
CA ILE A 189 -19.97 -24.41 3.65
C ILE A 189 -19.11 -24.81 2.45
N LYS A 190 -19.29 -24.19 1.28
CA LYS A 190 -18.51 -24.50 0.07
C LYS A 190 -17.05 -24.06 0.21
N ARG A 191 -16.16 -24.79 -0.47
CA ARG A 191 -14.76 -24.41 -0.59
C ARG A 191 -14.64 -23.11 -1.38
N MET A 192 -13.55 -22.38 -1.16
CA MET A 192 -13.38 -21.07 -1.80
C MET A 192 -13.36 -21.17 -3.33
N ASP A 193 -12.72 -22.20 -3.89
CA ASP A 193 -12.68 -22.39 -5.34
C ASP A 193 -14.07 -22.59 -5.95
N ASP A 194 -14.94 -23.32 -5.24
CA ASP A 194 -16.34 -23.54 -5.64
C ASP A 194 -17.14 -22.23 -5.56
N LYS A 195 -16.93 -21.44 -4.50
CA LYS A 195 -17.54 -20.11 -4.35
C LYS A 195 -17.17 -19.18 -5.50
N ILE A 196 -15.89 -19.16 -5.88
CA ILE A 196 -15.40 -18.37 -7.01
C ILE A 196 -15.97 -18.88 -8.34
N ALA A 197 -16.11 -20.21 -8.51
CA ALA A 197 -16.70 -20.78 -9.72
C ALA A 197 -18.17 -20.36 -9.90
N ILE A 198 -18.97 -20.46 -8.82
CA ILE A 198 -20.38 -20.03 -8.80
C ILE A 198 -20.50 -18.54 -9.16
N LEU A 199 -19.62 -17.71 -8.61
CA LEU A 199 -19.65 -16.26 -8.78
C LEU A 199 -18.84 -15.75 -9.98
N SER A 200 -18.35 -16.64 -10.85
CA SER A 200 -17.38 -16.28 -11.90
C SER A 200 -17.86 -15.17 -12.84
N ALA A 201 -19.16 -15.06 -13.09
CA ALA A 201 -19.76 -14.00 -13.90
C ALA A 201 -19.85 -12.64 -13.19
N HIS A 202 -19.81 -12.61 -11.85
CA HIS A 202 -20.02 -11.42 -11.03
C HIS A 202 -18.75 -10.94 -10.32
N LEU A 203 -17.65 -11.68 -10.44
CA LEU A 203 -16.37 -11.35 -9.83
C LEU A 203 -15.42 -10.68 -10.83
N PRO A 204 -14.46 -9.87 -10.33
CA PRO A 204 -13.41 -9.30 -11.17
C PRO A 204 -12.64 -10.39 -11.94
N PRO A 205 -12.39 -10.22 -13.26
CA PRO A 205 -11.72 -11.25 -14.07
C PRO A 205 -10.36 -11.70 -13.52
N PHE A 206 -9.61 -10.79 -12.90
CA PHE A 206 -8.34 -11.11 -12.29
C PHE A 206 -8.49 -12.11 -11.13
N LEU A 207 -9.53 -11.96 -10.30
CA LEU A 207 -9.82 -12.86 -9.19
C LEU A 207 -10.15 -14.26 -9.72
N VAL A 208 -11.05 -14.34 -10.71
CA VAL A 208 -11.49 -15.62 -11.30
C VAL A 208 -10.32 -16.38 -11.93
N LYS A 209 -9.41 -15.66 -12.60
CA LYS A 209 -8.21 -16.23 -13.21
C LYS A 209 -7.19 -16.69 -12.16
N ASN A 210 -7.04 -15.94 -11.07
CA ASN A 210 -6.00 -16.16 -10.07
C ASN A 210 -6.58 -16.65 -8.73
N LYS A 211 -7.39 -17.73 -8.77
CA LYS A 211 -8.01 -18.32 -7.56
C LYS A 211 -6.97 -18.77 -6.53
N SER A 212 -5.78 -19.16 -7.00
CA SER A 212 -4.62 -19.52 -6.19
C SER A 212 -4.17 -18.42 -5.23
N LEU A 213 -4.54 -17.16 -5.47
CA LEU A 213 -4.28 -16.06 -4.54
C LEU A 213 -4.84 -16.38 -3.14
N TYR A 214 -6.05 -16.95 -3.07
CA TYR A 214 -6.63 -17.37 -1.80
C TYR A 214 -5.85 -18.51 -1.15
N SER A 215 -5.44 -19.50 -1.95
CA SER A 215 -4.64 -20.63 -1.46
C SER A 215 -3.34 -20.15 -0.82
N ILE A 216 -2.65 -19.19 -1.43
CA ILE A 216 -1.42 -18.61 -0.87
C ILE A 216 -1.71 -17.85 0.43
N ILE A 217 -2.77 -17.02 0.45
CA ILE A 217 -3.18 -16.30 1.67
C ILE A 217 -3.51 -17.28 2.81
N SER A 218 -4.27 -18.33 2.52
CA SER A 218 -4.64 -19.35 3.51
C SER A 218 -3.43 -20.12 4.00
N LEU A 219 -2.52 -20.50 3.09
CA LEU A 219 -1.26 -21.17 3.44
C LEU A 219 -0.38 -20.29 4.33
N GLY A 220 -0.34 -18.99 4.06
CA GLY A 220 0.43 -18.03 4.87
C GLY A 220 0.02 -17.98 6.34
N ILE A 221 -1.25 -18.24 6.64
CA ILE A 221 -1.75 -18.23 8.02
C ILE A 221 -1.47 -19.56 8.74
N HIS A 222 -1.36 -20.67 8.01
CA HIS A 222 -1.30 -22.00 8.59
C HIS A 222 0.11 -22.62 8.59
N GLU A 223 0.93 -22.31 7.59
CA GLU A 223 2.16 -23.08 7.32
C GLU A 223 3.40 -22.20 7.08
N LEU A 224 3.25 -20.95 6.63
CA LEU A 224 4.42 -20.09 6.32
C LEU A 224 4.98 -19.40 7.56
N SER A 225 6.27 -19.06 7.52
CA SER A 225 6.91 -18.27 8.56
C SER A 225 6.55 -16.78 8.47
N GLU A 226 6.83 -16.03 9.53
CA GLU A 226 6.71 -14.56 9.53
C GLU A 226 7.51 -13.92 8.39
N LYS A 227 8.74 -14.42 8.16
CA LYS A 227 9.62 -13.92 7.10
C LYS A 227 9.02 -14.18 5.71
N ASP A 228 8.55 -15.40 5.46
CA ASP A 228 7.94 -15.74 4.16
C ASP A 228 6.69 -14.87 3.90
N CYS A 229 5.86 -14.64 4.91
CA CYS A 229 4.69 -13.79 4.77
C CYS A 229 5.07 -12.34 4.45
N LEU A 230 6.13 -11.79 5.04
CA LEU A 230 6.64 -10.46 4.72
C LEU A 230 7.17 -10.40 3.28
N ASP A 231 7.96 -11.40 2.87
CA ASP A 231 8.54 -11.48 1.53
C ASP A 231 7.45 -11.58 0.44
N TYR A 232 6.31 -12.23 0.74
CA TYR A 232 5.18 -12.37 -0.18
C TYR A 232 4.15 -11.25 -0.08
N PHE A 233 4.21 -10.41 0.95
CA PHE A 233 3.16 -9.43 1.26
C PHE A 233 2.84 -8.51 0.08
N ASP A 234 3.85 -7.93 -0.55
CA ASP A 234 3.67 -6.97 -1.63
C ASP A 234 2.98 -7.59 -2.86
N ALA A 235 3.30 -8.85 -3.17
CA ALA A 235 2.67 -9.58 -4.27
C ALA A 235 1.18 -9.85 -3.99
N ILE A 236 0.85 -10.27 -2.77
CA ILE A 236 -0.55 -10.53 -2.37
C ILE A 236 -1.34 -9.22 -2.31
N ARG A 237 -0.75 -8.17 -1.73
CA ARG A 237 -1.33 -6.83 -1.69
C ARG A 237 -1.64 -6.33 -3.10
N LEU A 238 -0.70 -6.43 -4.03
CA LEU A 238 -0.91 -6.05 -5.43
C LEU A 238 -2.07 -6.82 -6.06
N GLY A 239 -2.15 -8.14 -5.81
CA GLY A 239 -3.28 -8.96 -6.27
C GLY A 239 -4.63 -8.44 -5.77
N ILE A 240 -4.73 -8.09 -4.48
CA ILE A 240 -5.93 -7.50 -3.89
C ILE A 240 -6.23 -6.11 -4.49
N GLU A 241 -5.21 -5.27 -4.69
CA GLU A 241 -5.39 -3.95 -5.30
C GLU A 241 -5.93 -4.05 -6.73
N ILE A 242 -5.44 -4.98 -7.56
CA ILE A 242 -5.97 -5.21 -8.92
C ILE A 242 -7.45 -5.61 -8.86
N ILE A 243 -7.84 -6.49 -7.94
CA ILE A 243 -9.24 -6.91 -7.75
C ILE A 243 -10.12 -5.70 -7.40
N LEU A 244 -9.65 -4.86 -6.48
CA LEU A 244 -10.37 -3.65 -6.07
C LEU A 244 -10.43 -2.59 -7.18
N ASP A 245 -9.36 -2.41 -7.94
CA ASP A 245 -9.31 -1.47 -9.06
C ASP A 245 -10.29 -1.89 -10.17
N GLN A 246 -10.35 -3.17 -10.55
CA GLN A 246 -11.34 -3.68 -11.51
C GLN A 246 -12.79 -3.43 -11.04
N LYS A 247 -13.07 -3.65 -9.76
CA LYS A 247 -14.39 -3.37 -9.17
C LYS A 247 -14.73 -1.88 -9.18
N LEU A 248 -13.74 -1.02 -8.91
CA LEU A 248 -13.89 0.43 -8.96
C LEU A 248 -14.12 0.93 -10.39
N GLU A 249 -13.45 0.33 -11.37
CA GLU A 249 -13.66 0.63 -12.80
C GLU A 249 -15.08 0.29 -13.25
N GLU A 250 -15.58 -0.90 -12.88
CA GLU A 250 -16.95 -1.30 -13.20
C GLU A 250 -17.98 -0.34 -12.58
N LEU A 251 -17.79 0.04 -11.32
CA LEU A 251 -18.65 1.03 -10.67
C LEU A 251 -18.63 2.37 -11.42
N LYS A 252 -17.46 2.86 -11.81
CA LYS A 252 -17.31 4.12 -12.57
C LYS A 252 -17.97 4.03 -13.95
N LYS A 253 -17.90 2.86 -14.61
CA LYS A 253 -18.53 2.61 -15.91
C LYS A 253 -20.05 2.70 -15.77
N VAL A 254 -20.65 1.99 -14.82
CA VAL A 254 -22.09 2.03 -14.54
C VAL A 254 -22.55 3.44 -14.15
N GLU A 255 -21.80 4.17 -13.30
CA GLU A 255 -22.09 5.56 -12.95
C GLU A 255 -22.10 6.48 -14.19
N LYS A 256 -21.13 6.31 -15.10
CA LYS A 256 -21.04 7.11 -16.34
C LYS A 256 -22.17 6.81 -17.31
N GLU A 257 -22.52 5.54 -17.50
CA GLU A 257 -23.63 5.12 -18.37
C GLU A 257 -24.94 5.72 -17.88
N LYS A 258 -25.26 5.57 -16.59
CA LYS A 258 -26.45 6.19 -15.98
C LYS A 258 -26.49 7.71 -16.15
N LEU A 259 -25.36 8.39 -15.94
CA LEU A 259 -25.28 9.84 -16.14
C LEU A 259 -25.53 10.22 -17.61
N GLY A 260 -25.01 9.41 -18.54
CA GLY A 260 -25.26 9.57 -19.97
C GLY A 260 -26.74 9.43 -20.31
N GLU A 261 -27.40 8.38 -19.83
CA GLU A 261 -28.83 8.13 -20.03
C GLU A 261 -29.69 9.28 -19.49
N ILE A 262 -29.40 9.77 -18.29
CA ILE A 262 -30.10 10.91 -17.68
C ILE A 262 -29.97 12.15 -18.57
N LYS A 263 -28.75 12.49 -19.01
CA LYS A 263 -28.50 13.65 -19.87
C LYS A 263 -29.20 13.54 -21.22
N ILE A 264 -29.18 12.35 -21.84
CA ILE A 264 -29.88 12.09 -23.11
C ILE A 264 -31.39 12.25 -22.92
N ALA A 265 -31.95 11.70 -21.85
CA ALA A 265 -33.38 11.83 -21.54
C ALA A 265 -33.80 13.29 -21.30
N GLU A 266 -32.97 14.08 -20.60
CA GLU A 266 -33.21 15.52 -20.42
C GLU A 266 -33.17 16.30 -21.74
N LEU A 267 -32.22 16.00 -22.62
CA LEU A 267 -32.14 16.61 -23.95
C LEU A 267 -33.37 16.27 -24.78
N HIS A 268 -33.80 15.01 -24.80
CA HIS A 268 -35.04 14.60 -25.46
C HIS A 268 -36.26 15.38 -24.95
N ARG A 269 -36.39 15.55 -23.62
CA ARG A 269 -37.48 16.36 -23.04
C ARG A 269 -37.41 17.84 -23.43
N LYS A 270 -36.21 18.42 -23.55
CA LYS A 270 -36.03 19.82 -23.97
C LYS A 270 -36.35 20.03 -25.46
N ILE A 271 -35.97 19.09 -26.32
CA ILE A 271 -36.24 19.13 -27.77
C ILE A 271 -37.74 18.88 -28.06
N SER A 272 -38.40 18.03 -27.26
CA SER A 272 -39.82 17.69 -27.42
C SER A 272 -40.80 18.77 -26.93
N LYS A 273 -40.35 19.77 -26.17
CA LYS A 273 -41.21 20.93 -25.82
C LYS A 273 -41.29 21.89 -27.02
N PRO A 274 -42.49 22.15 -27.58
CA PRO A 274 -42.63 23.08 -28.69
C PRO A 274 -42.19 24.48 -28.25
N LYS A 275 -41.39 25.17 -29.09
CA LYS A 275 -41.15 26.61 -28.94
C LYS A 275 -42.50 27.32 -29.02
N LYS A 276 -42.97 27.89 -27.91
CA LYS A 276 -44.00 28.94 -27.92
C LYS A 276 -43.41 30.21 -28.49
#